data_AF-A0A7R9DUG3-F1
#
_entry.id   AF-A0A7R9DUG3-F1
#
_cell.length_a   1.000
_cell.length_b   1.000
_cell.length_c   1.000
_cell.angle_alpha   90.00
_cell.angle_beta   90.00
_cell.angle_gamma   90.00
#
_symmetry.space_group_name_H-M   'P 1'
#
loop_
_entity.id
_entity.type
_entity.pdbx_description
1 polymer ?
#
loop_
_entity_poly.entity_id
_entity_poly.type
_entity_poly.pdbx_seq_one_letter_code
_entity_poly.pdbx_strand_id
1 'polypeptide(L)'
;MPEDPEAEMDEDTQNLLTTDFEIGHYIRERIVPRAILYFTGEALEDEDFEEEEEGEEGEEEEDDEEDTDYSPNKALPKLPNNTNPNDCKQQ
;
A
#
# COMPACT_ATOMS: atom_id res chain seq x y z
N MET A 1 -13.98 -21.47 -21.16
CA MET A 1 -15.34 -20.91 -21.11
C MET A 1 -15.21 -19.54 -20.49
N PRO A 2 -15.94 -18.51 -20.96
CA PRO A 2 -16.07 -17.28 -20.18
C PRO A 2 -16.72 -17.63 -18.82
N GLU A 3 -16.15 -17.12 -17.74
CA GLU A 3 -16.72 -17.18 -16.40
C GLU A 3 -18.08 -16.46 -16.45
N ASP A 4 -19.14 -17.12 -15.99
CA ASP A 4 -20.51 -16.58 -16.01
C ASP A 4 -20.57 -15.40 -15.02
N PRO A 5 -20.92 -14.17 -15.45
CA PRO A 5 -21.00 -13.01 -14.56
C PRO A 5 -22.10 -13.12 -13.49
N GLU A 6 -23.01 -14.11 -13.60
CA GLU A 6 -24.03 -14.41 -12.59
C GLU A 6 -23.65 -15.62 -11.70
N ALA A 7 -22.44 -16.16 -11.84
CA ALA A 7 -21.98 -17.23 -10.95
C ALA A 7 -21.89 -16.69 -9.51
N GLU A 8 -22.77 -17.20 -8.64
CA GLU A 8 -22.69 -16.94 -7.20
C GLU A 8 -21.30 -17.35 -6.70
N MET A 9 -20.59 -16.39 -6.09
CA MET A 9 -19.32 -16.64 -5.43
C MET A 9 -19.55 -17.61 -4.27
N ASP A 10 -18.71 -18.63 -4.15
CA ASP A 10 -18.82 -19.57 -3.04
C ASP A 10 -18.54 -18.88 -1.69
N GLU A 11 -19.25 -19.33 -0.66
CA GLU A 11 -19.17 -18.76 0.70
C GLU A 11 -17.74 -18.79 1.25
N ASP A 12 -16.97 -19.84 0.95
CA ASP A 12 -15.57 -19.97 1.39
C ASP A 12 -14.69 -18.87 0.77
N THR A 13 -14.84 -18.61 -0.53
CA THR A 13 -14.17 -17.51 -1.22
C THR A 13 -14.62 -16.14 -0.69
N GLN A 14 -15.91 -15.95 -0.42
CA GLN A 14 -16.39 -14.70 0.17
C GLN A 14 -15.77 -14.43 1.54
N ASN A 15 -15.72 -15.45 2.39
CA ASN A 15 -15.14 -15.35 3.73
C ASN A 15 -13.63 -15.07 3.66
N LEU A 16 -12.92 -15.69 2.73
CA LEU A 16 -11.50 -15.42 2.50
C LEU A 16 -11.27 -13.97 2.05
N LEU A 17 -12.02 -13.49 1.07
CA LEU A 17 -11.88 -12.12 0.57
C LEU A 17 -12.23 -11.08 1.64
N THR A 18 -13.24 -11.35 2.46
CA THR A 18 -13.61 -10.48 3.59
C THR A 18 -12.44 -10.40 4.59
N THR A 19 -11.87 -11.55 4.94
CA THR A 19 -10.70 -11.62 5.83
C THR A 19 -9.50 -10.87 5.26
N ASP A 20 -9.21 -11.05 3.97
CA ASP A 20 -8.11 -10.37 3.27
C ASP A 20 -8.33 -8.85 3.26
N PHE A 21 -9.56 -8.39 3.08
CA PHE A 21 -9.90 -6.97 3.10
C PHE A 21 -9.67 -6.35 4.48
N GLU A 22 -10.11 -7.03 5.54
CA GLU A 22 -9.90 -6.59 6.92
C GLU A 22 -8.40 -6.49 7.25
N ILE A 23 -7.61 -7.52 6.89
CA ILE A 23 -6.16 -7.52 7.09
C ILE A 23 -5.49 -6.42 6.26
N GLY A 24 -5.88 -6.26 5.01
CA GLY A 24 -5.33 -5.25 4.10
C GLY A 24 -5.61 -3.83 4.59
N HIS A 25 -6.84 -3.58 5.05
CA HIS A 25 -7.25 -2.32 5.65
C HIS A 25 -6.43 -2.03 6.91
N TYR A 26 -6.28 -3.01 7.80
CA TYR A 26 -5.45 -2.86 9.00
C TYR A 26 -4.00 -2.51 8.68
N ILE A 27 -3.39 -3.21 7.71
CA ILE A 27 -2.03 -2.91 7.28
C ILE A 27 -1.92 -1.48 6.73
N ARG A 28 -2.87 -1.07 5.88
CA ARG A 28 -2.90 0.27 5.28
C ARG A 28 -3.05 1.37 6.34
N GLU A 29 -3.95 1.22 7.30
CA GLU A 29 -4.29 2.29 8.25
C GLU A 29 -3.40 2.26 9.51
N ARG A 30 -2.95 1.08 9.96
CA ARG A 30 -2.18 0.94 11.21
C ARG A 30 -0.68 0.75 10.96
N ILE A 31 -0.32 -0.18 10.07
CA ILE A 31 1.08 -0.60 9.86
C ILE A 31 1.86 0.37 8.96
N VAL A 32 1.33 0.71 7.78
CA VAL A 32 2.03 1.51 6.76
C VAL A 32 2.44 2.90 7.29
N PRO A 33 1.58 3.69 7.97
CA PRO A 33 1.96 5.01 8.45
C PRO A 33 3.06 4.97 9.52
N ARG A 34 3.13 3.87 10.26
CA ARG A 34 4.04 3.67 11.41
C ARG A 34 5.08 2.58 11.15
N ALA A 35 5.37 2.26 9.89
CA ALA A 35 6.18 1.11 9.52
C ALA A 35 7.56 1.08 10.20
N ILE A 36 8.15 2.26 10.42
CA ILE A 36 9.44 2.38 11.11
C ILE A 36 9.33 1.96 12.58
N LEU A 37 8.28 2.38 13.29
CA LEU A 37 8.07 2.02 14.71
C LEU A 37 7.78 0.53 14.88
N TYR A 38 7.02 -0.08 13.96
CA TYR A 38 6.81 -1.53 13.93
C TYR A 38 8.10 -2.29 13.60
N PHE A 39 8.97 -1.73 12.73
CA PHE A 39 10.26 -2.32 12.41
C PHE A 39 11.25 -2.27 13.58
N THR A 40 11.29 -1.16 14.32
CA THR A 40 12.16 -1.03 15.50
C THR A 40 11.61 -1.75 16.73
N GLY A 41 10.31 -2.10 16.73
CA GLY A 41 9.62 -2.80 17.80
C GLY A 41 9.01 -1.87 18.85
N GLU A 42 9.25 -0.56 18.76
CA GLU A 42 8.73 0.44 19.70
C GLU A 42 7.20 0.48 19.72
N ALA A 43 6.55 0.27 18.56
CA ALA A 43 5.08 0.22 18.48
C ALA A 43 4.44 -1.01 19.14
N LEU A 44 5.22 -2.04 19.49
CA LEU A 44 4.73 -3.25 20.16
C LEU A 44 4.82 -3.13 21.69
N GLU A 45 5.61 -2.17 22.19
CA GLU A 45 5.76 -1.94 23.63
C GLU A 45 4.64 -1.04 24.17
N ASP A 46 4.01 -0.25 23.30
CA ASP A 46 2.92 0.68 23.59
C ASP A 46 1.52 0.06 23.33
N GLU A 47 1.28 -1.21 23.64
CA GLU A 47 -0.03 -1.91 23.47
C GLU A 47 -1.22 -1.32 24.27
N ASP A 48 -1.09 -0.08 24.77
CA ASP A 48 -2.19 0.75 25.29
C ASP A 48 -2.68 1.77 24.23
N PHE A 49 -2.48 1.52 22.93
CA PHE A 49 -3.01 2.38 21.87
C PHE A 49 -4.53 2.30 21.84
N GLU A 50 -5.13 3.32 22.46
CA GLU A 50 -6.54 3.63 22.50
C GLU A 50 -7.23 3.31 21.16
N GLU A 51 -8.39 2.66 21.27
CA GLU A 51 -9.39 2.47 20.24
C GLU A 51 -9.84 3.85 19.76
N GLU A 52 -9.03 4.50 18.93
CA GLU A 52 -9.33 5.79 18.34
C GLU A 52 -10.46 5.58 17.33
N GLU A 53 -11.67 5.82 17.85
CA GLU A 53 -12.96 6.12 17.23
C GLU A 53 -12.95 6.05 15.71
N GLU A 54 -13.75 5.13 15.16
CA GLU A 54 -14.12 5.06 13.74
C GLU A 54 -14.66 6.42 13.29
N GLY A 55 -13.78 7.29 12.81
CA GLY A 55 -14.12 8.57 12.22
C GLY A 55 -14.87 8.33 10.92
N GLU A 56 -16.20 8.40 10.98
CA GLU A 56 -17.07 8.66 9.84
C GLU A 56 -16.53 9.89 9.08
N GLU A 57 -15.85 9.68 7.95
CA GLU A 57 -15.61 10.74 6.98
C GLU A 57 -16.21 10.36 5.63
N GLY A 58 -17.47 10.79 5.47
CA GLY A 58 -17.85 11.68 4.37
C GLY A 58 -17.87 11.08 2.97
N GLU A 59 -19.09 10.84 2.49
CA GLU A 59 -19.42 10.77 1.07
C GLU A 59 -18.82 11.97 0.31
N GLU A 60 -17.75 11.77 -0.45
CA GLU A 60 -17.35 12.68 -1.52
C GLU A 60 -17.72 12.06 -2.87
N GLU A 61 -18.83 12.56 -3.39
CA GLU A 61 -19.43 12.28 -4.70
C GLU A 61 -18.42 12.40 -5.86
N GLU A 62 -18.66 11.58 -6.88
CA GLU A 62 -17.95 11.48 -8.15
C GLU A 62 -17.81 12.84 -8.88
N ASP A 63 -16.62 13.11 -9.43
CA ASP A 63 -16.48 13.92 -10.66
C ASP A 63 -15.41 13.30 -11.57
N ASP A 64 -15.93 12.48 -12.48
CA ASP A 64 -15.62 12.21 -13.89
C ASP A 64 -14.29 12.69 -14.54
N GLU A 65 -13.94 11.93 -15.59
CA GLU A 65 -13.00 12.22 -16.70
C GLU A 65 -11.58 11.58 -16.67
N GLU A 66 -11.57 10.29 -17.00
CA GLU A 66 -10.84 9.63 -18.10
C GLU A 66 -9.45 10.18 -18.58
N ASP A 67 -8.42 9.34 -18.34
CA ASP A 67 -7.22 9.03 -19.16
C ASP A 67 -6.39 10.14 -19.82
N THR A 68 -5.15 10.35 -19.34
CA THR A 68 -4.03 10.66 -20.25
C THR A 68 -2.70 9.95 -19.85
N ASP A 69 -2.45 8.79 -20.47
CA ASP A 69 -1.13 8.27 -20.93
C ASP A 69 0.03 8.24 -19.90
N TYR A 70 -0.03 7.30 -18.96
CA TYR A 70 1.16 6.85 -18.22
C TYR A 70 2.08 6.01 -19.14
N SER A 71 3.01 6.69 -19.80
CA SER A 71 4.12 6.08 -20.53
C SER A 71 5.39 6.05 -19.64
N PRO A 72 5.78 4.92 -19.01
CA PRO A 72 6.92 4.84 -18.07
C PRO A 72 8.32 5.03 -18.71
N ASN A 73 8.40 5.41 -19.99
CA ASN A 73 9.65 5.42 -20.76
C ASN A 73 10.12 6.82 -21.22
N LYS A 74 9.61 7.92 -20.65
CA LYS A 74 10.10 9.27 -20.96
C LYS A 74 11.02 9.81 -19.85
N ALA A 75 12.30 9.49 -20.01
CA ALA A 75 13.47 10.32 -19.70
C ALA A 75 13.67 10.84 -18.25
N LEU A 76 14.28 10.01 -17.40
CA LEU A 76 15.23 10.53 -16.42
C LEU A 76 16.48 11.05 -17.19
N PRO A 77 16.93 12.30 -17.00
CA PRO A 77 18.19 12.75 -17.57
C PRO A 77 19.33 11.93 -16.95
N LYS A 78 20.05 11.19 -17.80
CA LYS A 78 21.29 10.47 -17.43
C LYS A 78 22.25 11.47 -16.77
N LEU A 79 22.47 11.36 -15.47
CA LEU A 79 23.58 12.07 -14.82
C LEU A 79 24.89 11.61 -15.49
N PRO A 80 25.79 12.55 -15.87
CA PRO A 80 27.05 12.19 -16.49
C PRO A 80 27.95 11.43 -15.53
N ASN A 81 28.38 10.24 -15.95
CA ASN A 81 29.44 9.42 -15.37
C ASN A 81 30.71 10.24 -15.11
N ASN A 82 31.03 10.53 -13.85
CA ASN A 82 32.42 10.67 -13.41
C ASN A 82 32.57 10.62 -11.87
N THR A 83 32.51 9.43 -11.29
CA THR A 83 33.16 9.17 -9.99
C THR A 83 34.02 7.92 -10.13
N ASN A 84 35.33 8.13 -9.99
CA ASN A 84 36.36 7.11 -10.19
C ASN A 84 36.18 5.93 -9.21
N PRO A 85 36.27 4.67 -9.66
CA PRO A 85 36.12 3.48 -8.80
C PRO A 85 37.22 3.26 -7.74
N ASN A 86 38.14 4.22 -7.54
CA ASN A 86 39.37 4.02 -6.76
C ASN A 86 39.32 4.54 -5.32
N ASP A 87 38.20 5.07 -4.84
CA ASP A 87 38.08 5.60 -3.46
C ASP A 87 37.50 4.60 -2.42
N CYS A 88 37.23 3.34 -2.80
CA CYS A 88 36.92 2.28 -1.82
C CYS A 88 38.17 1.53 -1.35
N LYS A 89 39.13 2.26 -0.76
CA LYS A 89 40.14 1.65 0.13
C LYS A 89 39.87 2.12 1.55
N GLN A 90 39.01 1.38 2.25
CA GLN A 90 39.01 1.40 3.71
C GLN A 90 40.25 0.62 4.19
N GLN A 91 40.97 1.25 5.10
CA GLN A 91 42.11 0.70 5.86
C GLN A 91 41.62 -0.34 6.88
#